data_AF-A0A4U1JFG9-F1
#
_entry.id   AF-A0A4U1JFG9-F1
#
_cell.length_a   1.000
_cell.length_b   1.000
_cell.length_c   1.000
_cell.angle_alpha   90.00
_cell.angle_beta   90.00
_cell.angle_gamma   90.00
#
_symmetry.space_group_name_H-M   'P 1'
#
loop_
_entity.id
_entity.type
_entity.pdbx_description
1 polymer ?
#
loop_
_entity_poly.entity_id
_entity_poly.type
_entity_poly.pdbx_seq_one_letter_code
_entity_poly.pdbx_strand_id
1 'polypeptide(L)'
;MRTRPFAVLVSIAVAACSQEPAGDAAAPAQTGTPAPPSAAPPPVPEAVAAPDDLDVAALKKALTCAADAKKGPCAVLAAFGTCKPWNPVVPSGDGRWIGRGHRVEGGKTSDEFTVVRSRRVPSNEVGPGQLPAKVGISDVAKQEGSAFSQADRLIRTLERSDIPPRSNMALDYLKKRASWPEGFSMKTVGGQVYVASEGGAFACQGPKQELYLVQRAATRGGPGDGLYATVYPVSW
;
A
#
# COMPACT_ATOMS: atom_id res chain seq x y z
N MET A 1 50.13 21.95 14.33
CA MET A 1 51.09 20.90 13.88
C MET A 1 50.44 19.56 14.20
N ARG A 2 50.29 18.55 13.33
CA ARG A 2 50.76 18.22 11.95
C ARG A 2 49.52 17.66 11.18
N THR A 3 49.18 17.98 9.92
CA THR A 3 49.73 17.47 8.63
C THR A 3 50.08 15.97 8.63
N ARG A 4 49.70 15.12 7.65
CA ARG A 4 49.01 15.26 6.35
C ARG A 4 48.40 13.87 5.93
N PRO A 5 47.63 13.75 4.82
CA PRO A 5 46.82 12.57 4.50
C PRO A 5 47.52 11.52 3.60
N PHE A 6 46.85 10.39 3.35
CA PHE A 6 47.08 9.54 2.17
C PHE A 6 45.76 9.07 1.56
N ALA A 7 45.69 9.10 0.22
CA ALA A 7 44.64 8.50 -0.59
C ALA A 7 45.29 7.50 -1.55
N VAL A 8 44.59 6.40 -1.87
CA VAL A 8 44.99 5.48 -2.94
C VAL A 8 43.73 5.08 -3.73
N LEU A 9 43.75 5.43 -5.01
CA LEU A 9 42.86 4.92 -6.06
C LEU A 9 43.51 3.69 -6.67
N VAL A 10 42.74 2.64 -6.93
CA VAL A 10 43.13 1.57 -7.88
C VAL A 10 41.93 1.25 -8.75
N SER A 11 42.08 1.49 -10.05
CA SER A 11 41.19 1.04 -11.11
C SER A 11 41.97 0.09 -12.00
N ILE A 12 41.41 -1.07 -12.34
CA ILE A 12 42.01 -2.00 -13.31
C ILE A 12 40.92 -2.41 -14.31
N ALA A 13 41.21 -2.25 -15.60
CA ALA A 13 40.35 -2.67 -16.72
C ALA A 13 41.23 -3.25 -17.83
N VAL A 14 41.05 -4.54 -18.14
CA VAL A 14 41.70 -5.35 -19.20
C VAL A 14 40.80 -6.58 -19.41
N ALA A 15 40.51 -7.13 -20.59
CA ALA A 15 40.48 -6.63 -21.98
C ALA A 15 39.56 -7.58 -22.79
N ALA A 16 39.22 -7.22 -24.03
CA ALA A 16 38.52 -8.09 -24.97
C ALA A 16 39.48 -8.97 -25.78
N CYS A 17 39.02 -10.15 -26.20
CA CYS A 17 39.59 -10.93 -27.32
C CYS A 17 38.45 -11.60 -28.10
N SER A 18 38.47 -11.45 -29.43
CA SER A 18 37.61 -12.15 -30.38
C SER A 18 38.49 -12.79 -31.43
N GLN A 19 38.27 -14.06 -31.79
CA GLN A 19 38.82 -14.64 -33.03
C GLN A 19 38.13 -15.93 -33.48
N GLU A 20 37.50 -15.85 -34.65
CA GLU A 20 37.26 -16.91 -35.65
C GLU A 20 38.26 -16.66 -36.82
N PRO A 21 38.29 -17.43 -37.95
CA PRO A 21 37.60 -18.67 -38.34
C PRO A 21 38.65 -19.81 -38.58
N ALA A 22 38.53 -20.87 -39.40
CA ALA A 22 37.53 -21.39 -40.37
C ALA A 22 37.72 -22.93 -40.56
N GLY A 23 36.85 -23.60 -41.33
CA GLY A 23 37.15 -24.92 -41.92
C GLY A 23 35.92 -25.75 -42.36
N ASP A 24 35.71 -25.87 -43.68
CA ASP A 24 34.59 -26.57 -44.30
C ASP A 24 34.56 -28.11 -44.10
N ALA A 25 33.34 -28.68 -44.04
CA ALA A 25 33.07 -30.05 -44.48
C ALA A 25 31.59 -30.27 -44.88
N ALA A 26 31.38 -30.46 -46.19
CA ALA A 26 30.32 -31.20 -46.89
C ALA A 26 28.91 -31.39 -46.26
N ALA A 27 27.89 -30.93 -46.99
CA ALA A 27 26.49 -31.29 -46.76
C ALA A 27 26.15 -32.71 -47.26
N PRO A 28 25.26 -33.44 -46.56
CA PRO A 28 24.36 -34.41 -47.16
C PRO A 28 22.92 -33.87 -47.19
N ALA A 29 22.24 -34.00 -48.32
CA ALA A 29 20.80 -33.73 -48.40
C ALA A 29 20.03 -34.80 -47.59
N GLN A 30 19.16 -34.38 -46.68
CA GLN A 30 18.19 -35.28 -46.04
C GLN A 30 16.76 -34.84 -46.31
N THR A 31 15.95 -35.84 -46.62
CA THR A 31 14.56 -35.77 -47.06
C THR A 31 13.66 -35.18 -45.98
N GLY A 32 12.69 -34.35 -46.39
CA GLY A 32 11.80 -33.66 -45.46
C GLY A 32 10.94 -34.61 -44.63
N THR A 33 10.85 -34.34 -43.33
CA THR A 33 9.82 -34.89 -42.43
C THR A 33 8.76 -33.81 -42.20
N PRO A 34 7.45 -34.12 -42.24
CA PRO A 34 6.41 -33.12 -41.99
C PRO A 34 6.56 -32.53 -40.58
N ALA A 35 6.47 -31.19 -40.48
CA ALA A 35 6.45 -30.54 -39.18
C ALA A 35 5.20 -30.97 -38.39
N PRO A 36 5.31 -31.26 -37.08
CA PRO A 36 4.14 -31.49 -36.25
C PRO A 36 3.24 -30.25 -36.23
N PRO A 37 1.91 -30.40 -36.12
CA PRO A 37 1.00 -29.26 -36.06
C PRO A 37 1.36 -28.36 -34.89
N SER A 38 1.53 -27.07 -35.18
CA SER A 38 1.85 -26.05 -34.18
C SER A 38 0.79 -26.07 -33.07
N ALA A 39 1.18 -26.45 -31.86
CA ALA A 39 0.30 -26.42 -30.71
C ALA A 39 -0.19 -24.97 -30.51
N ALA A 40 -1.49 -24.79 -30.34
CA ALA A 40 -2.06 -23.48 -30.07
C ALA A 40 -1.37 -22.85 -28.85
N PRO A 41 -1.00 -21.55 -28.90
CA PRO A 41 -0.36 -20.90 -27.77
C PRO A 41 -1.24 -21.04 -26.53
N PRO A 42 -0.66 -21.30 -25.34
CA PRO A 42 -1.43 -21.44 -24.11
C PRO A 42 -2.27 -20.18 -23.88
N PRO A 43 -3.51 -20.31 -23.36
CA PRO A 43 -4.37 -19.16 -23.14
C PRO A 43 -3.67 -18.18 -22.19
N VAL A 44 -3.46 -16.96 -22.68
CA VAL A 44 -2.93 -15.86 -21.87
C VAL A 44 -3.93 -15.63 -20.73
N PRO A 45 -3.50 -15.61 -19.45
CA PRO A 45 -4.40 -15.32 -18.35
C PRO A 45 -5.14 -14.01 -18.59
N GLU A 46 -6.47 -14.03 -18.52
CA GLU A 46 -7.28 -12.82 -18.70
C GLU A 46 -6.81 -11.74 -17.73
N ALA A 47 -6.57 -10.54 -18.25
CA ALA A 47 -6.16 -9.41 -17.43
C ALA A 47 -7.32 -9.06 -16.48
N VAL A 48 -7.09 -9.28 -15.18
CA VAL A 48 -8.06 -8.91 -14.13
C VAL A 48 -8.37 -7.42 -14.28
N ALA A 49 -9.64 -7.11 -14.56
CA ALA A 49 -10.08 -5.73 -14.71
C ALA A 49 -9.79 -4.94 -13.43
N ALA A 50 -9.27 -3.73 -13.58
CA ALA A 50 -9.04 -2.83 -12.46
C ALA A 50 -10.37 -2.55 -11.73
N PRO A 51 -10.41 -2.57 -10.39
CA PRO A 51 -11.64 -2.23 -9.66
C PRO A 51 -12.10 -0.80 -9.96
N ASP A 52 -13.40 -0.58 -9.90
CA ASP A 52 -13.97 0.76 -9.91
C ASP A 52 -13.46 1.61 -8.73
N ASP A 53 -13.52 2.92 -8.89
CA ASP A 53 -13.23 3.88 -7.83
C ASP A 53 -14.28 3.83 -6.71
N LEU A 54 -13.90 4.32 -5.52
CA LEU A 54 -14.83 4.50 -4.43
C LEU A 54 -15.95 5.49 -4.81
N ASP A 55 -17.21 5.07 -4.79
CA ASP A 55 -18.36 5.97 -4.94
C ASP A 55 -18.59 6.81 -3.66
N VAL A 56 -17.79 7.88 -3.56
CA VAL A 56 -17.87 8.87 -2.49
C VAL A 56 -19.25 9.55 -2.43
N ALA A 57 -19.97 9.66 -3.55
CA ALA A 57 -21.28 10.32 -3.59
C ALA A 57 -22.38 9.43 -2.97
N ALA A 58 -22.41 8.14 -3.33
CA ALA A 58 -23.30 7.16 -2.71
C ALA A 58 -23.02 7.02 -1.21
N LEU A 59 -21.74 6.99 -0.79
CA LEU A 59 -21.38 6.91 0.63
C LEU A 59 -21.79 8.16 1.42
N LYS A 60 -21.57 9.37 0.87
CA LYS A 60 -22.06 10.62 1.49
C LYS A 60 -23.58 10.63 1.64
N LYS A 61 -24.31 10.10 0.66
CA LYS A 61 -25.77 9.95 0.71
C LYS A 61 -26.20 8.93 1.77
N ALA A 62 -25.55 7.76 1.82
CA ALA A 62 -25.86 6.69 2.78
C ALA A 62 -25.58 7.11 4.24
N LEU A 63 -24.54 7.91 4.48
CA LEU A 63 -24.21 8.47 5.79
C LEU A 63 -24.96 9.77 6.14
N THR A 64 -25.86 10.25 5.26
CA THR A 64 -26.59 11.52 5.44
C THR A 64 -25.67 12.73 5.71
N CYS A 65 -24.54 12.79 5.01
CA CYS A 65 -23.50 13.79 5.27
C CYS A 65 -23.95 15.22 4.99
N ALA A 66 -23.81 16.10 5.99
CA ALA A 66 -23.89 17.55 5.81
C ALA A 66 -22.76 18.05 4.89
N ALA A 67 -23.05 19.09 4.11
CA ALA A 67 -22.12 19.62 3.09
C ALA A 67 -20.81 20.19 3.69
N ASP A 68 -20.86 20.68 4.93
CA ASP A 68 -19.76 21.31 5.65
C ASP A 68 -19.21 20.45 6.80
N ALA A 69 -19.46 19.14 6.80
CA ALA A 69 -19.03 18.24 7.88
C ALA A 69 -17.50 18.20 8.07
N LYS A 70 -17.01 18.81 9.17
CA LYS A 70 -15.57 18.91 9.51
C LYS A 70 -15.04 17.78 10.41
N LYS A 71 -15.88 16.82 10.81
CA LYS A 71 -15.51 15.67 11.66
C LYS A 71 -16.22 14.40 11.23
N GLY A 72 -15.77 13.24 11.74
CA GLY A 72 -16.43 11.96 11.52
C GLY A 72 -16.22 11.41 10.10
N PRO A 73 -16.96 10.34 9.72
CA PRO A 73 -16.76 9.67 8.45
C PRO A 73 -17.03 10.58 7.24
N CYS A 74 -17.95 11.54 7.38
CA CYS A 74 -18.26 12.54 6.35
C CYS A 74 -17.08 13.47 6.03
N ALA A 75 -16.25 13.82 7.02
CA ALA A 75 -15.05 14.63 6.78
C ALA A 75 -13.96 13.83 6.05
N VAL A 76 -13.83 12.54 6.37
CA VAL A 76 -12.95 11.62 5.62
C VAL A 76 -13.42 11.55 4.17
N LEU A 77 -14.71 11.35 3.91
CA LEU A 77 -15.27 11.36 2.55
C LEU A 77 -15.17 12.72 1.83
N ALA A 78 -15.20 13.83 2.56
CA ALA A 78 -14.93 15.15 1.98
C ALA A 78 -13.48 15.25 1.49
N ALA A 79 -12.52 14.87 2.35
CA ALA A 79 -11.10 14.88 2.01
C ALA A 79 -10.75 13.85 0.91
N PHE A 80 -11.34 12.66 0.95
CA PHE A 80 -11.20 11.60 -0.06
C PHE A 80 -11.67 12.05 -1.45
N GLY A 81 -12.64 12.97 -1.54
CA GLY A 81 -13.04 13.57 -2.82
C GLY A 81 -12.01 14.55 -3.43
N THR A 82 -10.93 14.86 -2.73
CA THR A 82 -9.92 15.87 -3.13
C THR A 82 -8.47 15.39 -3.00
N CYS A 83 -8.27 14.17 -2.51
CA CYS A 83 -6.95 13.59 -2.28
C CYS A 83 -6.26 13.18 -3.58
N LYS A 84 -4.95 12.92 -3.51
CA LYS A 84 -4.15 12.45 -4.63
C LYS A 84 -4.03 10.93 -4.63
N PRO A 85 -3.85 10.28 -5.80
CA PRO A 85 -3.44 8.88 -5.88
C PRO A 85 -2.27 8.56 -4.95
N TRP A 86 -2.48 7.65 -4.01
CA TRP A 86 -1.40 7.15 -3.14
C TRP A 86 -0.51 6.16 -3.89
N ASN A 87 0.76 6.07 -3.50
CA ASN A 87 1.66 4.98 -3.88
C ASN A 87 1.97 4.13 -2.64
N PRO A 88 1.51 2.86 -2.57
CA PRO A 88 1.79 1.99 -1.43
C PRO A 88 3.24 1.47 -1.41
N VAL A 89 4.01 1.63 -2.49
CA VAL A 89 5.41 1.17 -2.53
C VAL A 89 6.31 2.15 -1.76
N VAL A 90 6.49 1.88 -0.46
CA VAL A 90 7.32 2.71 0.43
C VAL A 90 8.81 2.48 0.16
N PRO A 91 9.65 3.54 0.02
CA PRO A 91 11.09 3.40 -0.24
C PRO A 91 11.87 2.59 0.80
N SER A 92 11.47 2.64 2.07
CA SER A 92 12.04 1.87 3.19
C SER A 92 11.69 0.37 3.15
N GLY A 93 10.76 -0.06 2.29
CA GLY A 93 10.23 -1.42 2.25
C GLY A 93 9.12 -1.70 3.28
N ASP A 94 9.05 -0.94 4.37
CA ASP A 94 7.98 -0.98 5.39
C ASP A 94 7.65 0.46 5.82
N GLY A 95 6.40 0.86 5.63
CA GLY A 95 5.86 2.13 6.14
C GLY A 95 4.63 1.88 7.00
N ARG A 96 4.44 2.69 8.04
CA ARG A 96 3.33 2.57 9.00
C ARG A 96 2.67 3.91 9.20
N TRP A 97 1.36 3.89 9.38
CA TRP A 97 0.52 5.04 9.68
C TRP A 97 -0.36 4.76 10.90
N ILE A 98 -0.71 5.79 11.66
CA ILE A 98 -1.69 5.71 12.76
C ILE A 98 -2.58 6.95 12.77
N GLY A 99 -3.85 6.77 13.13
CA GLY A 99 -4.82 7.85 13.13
C GLY A 99 -6.12 7.53 13.83
N ARG A 100 -7.11 8.39 13.59
CA ARG A 100 -8.47 8.21 14.10
C ARG A 100 -9.31 7.54 13.02
N GLY A 101 -9.97 6.46 13.40
CA GLY A 101 -10.97 5.76 12.60
C GLY A 101 -12.36 5.98 13.17
N HIS A 102 -13.33 6.09 12.26
CA HIS A 102 -14.74 6.11 12.57
C HIS A 102 -15.37 4.86 11.97
N ARG A 103 -15.71 3.88 12.82
CA ARG A 103 -16.38 2.65 12.40
C ARG A 103 -17.89 2.84 12.47
N VAL A 104 -18.54 2.70 11.34
CA VAL A 104 -19.99 2.81 11.16
C VAL A 104 -20.57 1.40 11.04
N GLU A 105 -21.48 1.04 11.95
CA GLU A 105 -22.19 -0.24 11.96
C GLU A 105 -23.67 -0.01 12.30
N GLY A 106 -24.58 -0.37 11.41
CA GLY A 106 -26.02 -0.17 11.60
C GLY A 106 -26.40 1.29 11.88
N GLY A 107 -25.70 2.24 11.24
CA GLY A 107 -25.88 3.68 11.46
C GLY A 107 -25.31 4.24 12.77
N LYS A 108 -24.69 3.42 13.64
CA LYS A 108 -23.94 3.91 14.81
C LYS A 108 -22.49 4.14 14.43
N THR A 109 -21.94 5.30 14.80
CA THR A 109 -20.50 5.58 14.65
C THR A 109 -19.78 5.35 15.98
N SER A 110 -18.66 4.65 15.94
CA SER A 110 -17.73 4.47 17.05
C SER A 110 -16.33 4.92 16.66
N ASP A 111 -15.59 5.50 17.60
CA ASP A 111 -14.22 5.96 17.38
C ASP A 111 -13.21 4.88 17.77
N GLU A 112 -12.23 4.64 16.90
CA GLU A 112 -11.12 3.71 17.10
C GLU A 112 -9.77 4.32 16.68
N PHE A 113 -8.67 3.70 17.09
CA PHE A 113 -7.34 4.08 16.61
C PHE A 113 -6.91 3.16 15.48
N THR A 114 -7.07 3.60 14.23
CA THR A 114 -6.72 2.81 13.05
C THR A 114 -5.22 2.90 12.78
N VAL A 115 -4.63 1.76 12.41
CA VAL A 115 -3.25 1.60 11.98
C VAL A 115 -3.20 0.98 10.58
N VAL A 116 -2.32 1.51 9.74
CA VAL A 116 -2.07 0.97 8.39
C VAL A 116 -0.59 0.63 8.28
N ARG A 117 -0.29 -0.53 7.72
CA ARG A 117 1.06 -0.90 7.25
C ARG A 117 1.02 -1.02 5.74
N SER A 118 2.07 -0.54 5.07
CA SER A 118 2.36 -0.97 3.72
C SER A 118 3.76 -1.56 3.65
N ARG A 119 3.85 -2.77 3.09
CA ARG A 119 5.07 -3.55 2.98
C ARG A 119 5.34 -3.86 1.52
N ARG A 120 6.55 -3.52 1.03
CA ARG A 120 6.99 -3.87 -0.32
C ARG A 120 7.07 -5.39 -0.47
N VAL A 121 6.63 -5.87 -1.62
CA VAL A 121 6.61 -7.29 -1.98
C VAL A 121 7.49 -7.50 -3.23
N PRO A 122 8.30 -8.56 -3.30
CA PRO A 122 9.06 -8.92 -4.50
C PRO A 122 8.16 -9.14 -5.72
N SER A 123 8.57 -8.67 -6.90
CA SER A 123 7.72 -8.70 -8.12
C SER A 123 7.29 -10.11 -8.56
N ASN A 124 7.98 -11.16 -8.14
CA ASN A 124 7.62 -12.56 -8.40
C ASN A 124 6.48 -13.10 -7.51
N GLU A 125 6.09 -12.37 -6.46
CA GLU A 125 4.91 -12.66 -5.64
C GLU A 125 3.67 -11.82 -6.05
N VAL A 126 3.79 -10.98 -7.08
CA VAL A 126 2.77 -10.01 -7.49
C VAL A 126 2.00 -10.57 -8.68
N GLY A 127 0.70 -10.78 -8.51
CA GLY A 127 -0.19 -11.22 -9.59
C GLY A 127 -0.47 -10.12 -10.62
N PRO A 128 -1.00 -10.46 -11.82
CA PRO A 128 -1.42 -9.48 -12.81
C PRO A 128 -2.35 -8.41 -12.21
N GLY A 129 -2.11 -7.13 -12.53
CA GLY A 129 -2.87 -5.99 -12.02
C GLY A 129 -2.57 -5.57 -10.57
N GLN A 130 -1.82 -6.38 -9.80
CA GLN A 130 -1.43 -6.04 -8.43
C GLN A 130 -0.22 -5.10 -8.40
N LEU A 131 -0.13 -4.32 -7.32
CA LEU A 131 1.04 -3.49 -7.00
C LEU A 131 2.05 -4.31 -6.18
N PRO A 132 3.36 -3.99 -6.23
CA PRO A 132 4.40 -4.65 -5.44
C PRO A 132 4.40 -4.18 -3.97
N ALA A 133 3.21 -4.13 -3.37
CA ALA A 133 2.98 -3.79 -1.97
C ALA A 133 1.76 -4.55 -1.42
N LYS A 134 1.91 -5.12 -0.23
CA LYS A 134 0.82 -5.61 0.61
C LYS A 134 0.45 -4.53 1.63
N VAL A 135 -0.83 -4.30 1.85
CA VAL A 135 -1.35 -3.30 2.78
C VAL A 135 -2.16 -4.00 3.86
N GLY A 136 -1.80 -3.76 5.12
CA GLY A 136 -2.53 -4.26 6.28
C GLY A 136 -3.25 -3.12 6.99
N ILE A 137 -4.51 -3.35 7.36
CA ILE A 137 -5.37 -2.40 8.08
C ILE A 137 -5.82 -3.06 9.37
N SER A 138 -5.66 -2.39 10.51
CA SER A 138 -6.12 -2.90 11.81
C SER A 138 -6.32 -1.73 12.78
N ASP A 139 -6.68 -2.02 14.01
CA ASP A 139 -6.81 -1.09 15.12
C ASP A 139 -5.67 -1.27 16.14
N VAL A 140 -5.55 -0.29 17.05
CA VAL A 140 -4.96 -0.47 18.38
C VAL A 140 -6.12 -0.75 19.34
N ALA A 141 -6.24 -2.00 19.78
CA ALA A 141 -7.30 -2.41 20.68
C ALA A 141 -7.10 -1.87 22.11
N LYS A 142 -8.19 -1.73 22.89
CA LYS A 142 -8.13 -1.24 24.29
C LYS A 142 -7.26 -2.13 25.19
N GLN A 143 -7.16 -3.41 24.85
CA GLN A 143 -6.38 -4.44 25.52
C GLN A 143 -4.87 -4.21 25.40
N GLU A 144 -4.41 -3.41 24.43
CA GLU A 144 -3.01 -3.01 24.26
C GLU A 144 -2.56 -1.95 25.31
N GLY A 145 -3.46 -1.58 26.23
CA GLY A 145 -3.16 -0.85 27.46
C GLY A 145 -2.47 0.50 27.23
N SER A 146 -1.18 0.58 27.54
CA SER A 146 -0.40 1.82 27.37
C SER A 146 -0.30 2.28 25.91
N ALA A 147 -0.34 1.36 24.94
CA ALA A 147 -0.36 1.74 23.53
C ALA A 147 -1.67 2.43 23.17
N PHE A 148 -2.81 1.90 23.61
CA PHE A 148 -4.13 2.52 23.43
C PHE A 148 -4.19 3.90 24.09
N SER A 149 -3.83 4.01 25.36
CA SER A 149 -3.94 5.26 26.12
C SER A 149 -3.04 6.39 25.60
N GLN A 150 -1.94 6.06 24.91
CA GLN A 150 -1.01 7.04 24.34
C GLN A 150 -1.19 7.28 22.84
N ALA A 151 -2.11 6.57 22.17
CA ALA A 151 -2.34 6.69 20.73
C ALA A 151 -2.85 8.08 20.33
N ASP A 152 -3.85 8.66 21.01
CA ASP A 152 -4.32 10.02 20.67
C ASP A 152 -3.21 11.08 20.85
N ARG A 153 -2.33 10.93 21.85
CA ARG A 153 -1.16 11.81 22.03
C ARG A 153 -0.16 11.67 20.88
N LEU A 154 0.06 10.45 20.38
CA LEU A 154 0.89 10.21 19.19
C LEU A 154 0.26 10.87 17.95
N ILE A 155 -1.02 10.59 17.70
CA ILE A 155 -1.76 11.10 16.54
C ILE A 155 -1.76 12.62 16.49
N ARG A 156 -2.07 13.32 17.60
CA ARG A 156 -2.02 14.79 17.67
C ARG A 156 -0.64 15.37 17.33
N THR A 157 0.43 14.64 17.63
CA THR A 157 1.81 15.06 17.33
C THR A 157 2.10 14.89 15.84
N LEU A 158 1.74 13.75 15.26
CA LEU A 158 1.89 13.51 13.81
C LEU A 158 0.99 14.42 12.94
N GLU A 159 -0.20 14.76 13.43
CA GLU A 159 -1.16 15.70 12.80
C GLU A 159 -0.58 17.12 12.62
N ARG A 160 0.30 17.53 13.54
CA ARG A 160 1.11 18.76 13.45
C ARG A 160 2.42 18.60 12.68
N SER A 161 2.74 17.38 12.24
CA SER A 161 4.03 17.01 11.64
C SER A 161 5.23 17.14 12.61
N ASP A 162 4.97 17.05 13.92
CA ASP A 162 6.00 17.04 14.97
C ASP A 162 6.64 15.65 15.12
N ILE A 163 7.87 15.61 15.65
CA ILE A 163 8.56 14.35 15.99
C ILE A 163 7.97 13.76 17.29
N PRO A 164 7.47 12.52 17.29
CA PRO A 164 6.93 11.89 18.49
C PRO A 164 8.02 11.52 19.51
N PRO A 165 7.76 11.65 20.82
CA PRO A 165 8.73 11.28 21.85
C PRO A 165 8.97 9.77 21.82
N ARG A 166 10.25 9.36 21.91
CA ARG A 166 10.67 7.94 21.89
C ARG A 166 10.04 7.10 23.01
N SER A 167 9.60 7.72 24.10
CA SER A 167 8.88 7.09 25.21
C SER A 167 7.38 6.87 24.97
N ASN A 168 6.85 7.21 23.79
CA ASN A 168 5.44 6.95 23.47
C ASN A 168 5.22 5.44 23.21
N MET A 169 4.33 4.83 24.01
CA MET A 169 4.07 3.39 23.95
C MET A 169 3.27 2.96 22.71
N ALA A 170 2.48 3.84 22.11
CA ALA A 170 1.83 3.56 20.83
C ALA A 170 2.86 3.48 19.69
N LEU A 171 3.89 4.35 19.71
CA LEU A 171 5.00 4.31 18.76
C LEU A 171 5.85 3.05 18.93
N ASP A 172 6.13 2.65 20.16
CA ASP A 172 6.88 1.41 20.44
C ASP A 172 6.10 0.16 20.03
N TYR A 173 4.80 0.10 20.34
CA TYR A 173 3.88 -0.93 19.84
C TYR A 173 3.90 -1.02 18.31
N LEU A 174 3.74 0.12 17.62
CA LEU A 174 3.76 0.17 16.15
C LEU A 174 5.08 -0.32 15.54
N LYS A 175 6.22 -0.14 16.21
CA LYS A 175 7.51 -0.69 15.75
C LYS A 175 7.58 -2.20 15.95
N LYS A 176 7.14 -2.69 17.11
CA LYS A 176 7.25 -4.09 17.53
C LYS A 176 6.20 -5.01 16.91
N ARG A 177 5.06 -4.48 16.45
CA ARG A 177 3.98 -5.26 15.86
C ARG A 177 4.44 -5.97 14.58
N ALA A 178 4.58 -7.30 14.67
CA ALA A 178 5.01 -8.16 13.57
C ALA A 178 3.83 -8.73 12.75
N SER A 179 2.69 -9.01 13.39
CA SER A 179 1.50 -9.58 12.74
C SER A 179 0.55 -8.50 12.22
N TRP A 180 0.15 -8.64 10.96
CA TRP A 180 -0.72 -7.72 10.22
C TRP A 180 -1.66 -8.49 9.29
N PRO A 181 -2.97 -8.16 9.24
CA PRO A 181 -3.90 -8.71 8.25
C PRO A 181 -3.64 -8.05 6.89
N GLU A 182 -2.64 -8.54 6.16
CA GLU A 182 -2.19 -7.99 4.89
C GLU A 182 -3.02 -8.47 3.69
N GLY A 183 -3.62 -7.53 2.95
CA GLY A 183 -4.20 -7.76 1.63
C GLY A 183 -3.26 -7.32 0.49
N PHE A 184 -3.43 -7.89 -0.70
CA PHE A 184 -2.79 -7.37 -1.91
C PHE A 184 -3.40 -6.01 -2.28
N SER A 185 -2.59 -5.10 -2.83
CA SER A 185 -3.05 -3.81 -3.33
C SER A 185 -3.03 -3.75 -4.87
N MET A 186 -3.90 -2.93 -5.45
CA MET A 186 -4.01 -2.70 -6.89
C MET A 186 -4.45 -1.27 -7.18
N LYS A 187 -4.31 -0.81 -8.42
CA LYS A 187 -4.85 0.49 -8.86
C LYS A 187 -6.30 0.32 -9.29
N THR A 188 -7.16 1.23 -8.85
CA THR A 188 -8.52 1.39 -9.41
C THR A 188 -8.46 2.13 -10.76
N VAL A 189 -9.58 2.19 -11.48
CA VAL A 189 -9.70 2.89 -12.77
C VAL A 189 -9.28 4.37 -12.69
N GLY A 190 -9.65 5.11 -11.64
CA GLY A 190 -9.24 6.50 -11.38
C GLY A 190 -7.91 6.63 -10.63
N GLY A 191 -7.18 5.54 -10.42
CA GLY A 191 -5.84 5.54 -9.83
C GLY A 191 -5.77 5.57 -8.30
N GLN A 192 -6.89 5.41 -7.60
CA GLN A 192 -6.91 5.15 -6.16
C GLN A 192 -6.20 3.82 -5.85
N VAL A 193 -5.83 3.59 -4.59
CA VAL A 193 -5.29 2.29 -4.16
C VAL A 193 -6.43 1.47 -3.59
N TYR A 194 -6.81 0.38 -4.26
CA TYR A 194 -7.67 -0.64 -3.68
C TYR A 194 -6.81 -1.68 -2.96
N VAL A 195 -7.29 -2.16 -1.81
CA VAL A 195 -6.72 -3.24 -1.02
C VAL A 195 -7.75 -4.35 -0.94
N ALA A 196 -7.35 -5.55 -1.35
CA ALA A 196 -8.16 -6.77 -1.25
C ALA A 196 -8.16 -7.30 0.20
N SER A 197 -8.79 -6.54 1.10
CA SER A 197 -9.16 -6.93 2.46
C SER A 197 -10.59 -7.47 2.50
N GLU A 198 -11.04 -7.98 3.66
CA GLU A 198 -12.47 -8.16 3.91
C GLU A 198 -13.24 -6.85 3.62
N GLY A 199 -14.29 -6.95 2.80
CA GLY A 199 -15.12 -5.84 2.30
C GLY A 199 -14.46 -4.95 1.22
N GLY A 200 -13.15 -5.05 1.05
CA GLY A 200 -12.36 -4.14 0.22
C GLY A 200 -12.12 -2.78 0.89
N ALA A 201 -10.92 -2.24 0.71
CA ALA A 201 -10.55 -0.92 1.22
C ALA A 201 -9.93 -0.03 0.16
N PHE A 202 -10.19 1.27 0.26
CA PHE A 202 -9.75 2.29 -0.68
C PHE A 202 -8.91 3.32 0.08
N ALA A 203 -7.74 3.65 -0.47
CA ALA A 203 -6.80 4.56 0.15
C ALA A 203 -6.26 5.59 -0.85
N CYS A 204 -6.13 6.83 -0.39
CA CYS A 204 -5.54 7.93 -1.12
C CYS A 204 -4.79 8.89 -0.19
N GLN A 205 -3.97 9.77 -0.76
CA GLN A 205 -2.99 10.57 -0.02
C GLN A 205 -3.41 12.05 0.09
N GLY A 206 -3.40 12.56 1.32
CA GLY A 206 -3.63 13.96 1.66
C GLY A 206 -2.36 14.84 1.56
N PRO A 207 -2.52 16.16 1.78
CA PRO A 207 -1.47 17.16 1.57
C PRO A 207 -0.20 16.99 2.42
N LYS A 208 -0.29 16.39 3.61
CA LYS A 208 0.82 16.14 4.55
C LYS A 208 1.28 14.69 4.56
N GLN A 209 1.00 13.92 3.51
CA GLN A 209 1.25 12.47 3.43
C GLN A 209 0.42 11.63 4.41
N GLU A 210 -0.61 12.22 5.05
CA GLU A 210 -1.68 11.45 5.67
C GLU A 210 -2.43 10.63 4.61
N LEU A 211 -3.02 9.52 5.01
CA LEU A 211 -3.88 8.72 4.16
C LEU A 211 -5.33 8.87 4.63
N TYR A 212 -6.23 9.07 3.68
CA TYR A 212 -7.66 8.89 3.89
C TYR A 212 -8.01 7.48 3.45
N LEU A 213 -8.65 6.74 4.34
CA LEU A 213 -8.96 5.32 4.19
C LEU A 213 -10.47 5.11 4.32
N VAL A 214 -11.03 4.34 3.40
CA VAL A 214 -12.41 3.83 3.50
C VAL A 214 -12.40 2.32 3.26
N GLN A 215 -12.65 1.54 4.32
CA GLN A 215 -12.86 0.09 4.22
C GLN A 215 -14.35 -0.20 4.37
N ARG A 216 -14.93 -0.96 3.44
CA ARG A 216 -16.36 -1.31 3.49
C ARG A 216 -16.56 -2.51 4.44
N ALA A 217 -17.78 -2.66 4.97
CA ALA A 217 -18.14 -3.86 5.74
C ALA A 217 -18.03 -5.15 4.88
N ALA A 218 -17.55 -6.23 5.50
CA ALA A 218 -17.20 -7.48 4.81
C ALA A 218 -18.39 -8.19 4.15
N THR A 219 -19.52 -8.26 4.84
CA THR A 219 -20.85 -8.64 4.34
C THR A 219 -21.88 -8.16 5.38
N ARG A 220 -23.18 -8.08 5.01
CA ARG A 220 -24.32 -7.73 5.89
C ARG A 220 -24.37 -6.31 6.47
N GLY A 221 -23.34 -5.48 6.28
CA GLY A 221 -23.40 -4.06 6.61
C GLY A 221 -24.35 -3.27 5.72
N GLY A 222 -24.87 -2.15 6.22
CA GLY A 222 -25.60 -1.17 5.41
C GLY A 222 -24.70 -0.48 4.37
N PRO A 223 -25.24 0.26 3.39
CA PRO A 223 -24.46 0.85 2.31
C PRO A 223 -23.35 1.83 2.75
N GLY A 224 -23.50 2.44 3.94
CA GLY A 224 -22.49 3.30 4.57
C GLY A 224 -21.69 2.63 5.69
N ASP A 225 -21.90 1.34 5.97
CA ASP A 225 -21.20 0.65 7.05
C ASP A 225 -19.77 0.28 6.64
N GLY A 226 -18.83 0.44 7.56
CA GLY A 226 -17.40 0.34 7.30
C GLY A 226 -16.56 1.24 8.20
N LEU A 227 -15.27 1.32 7.89
CA LEU A 227 -14.29 2.14 8.59
C LEU A 227 -13.87 3.33 7.72
N TYR A 228 -13.95 4.53 8.28
CA TYR A 228 -13.51 5.79 7.66
C TYR A 228 -12.42 6.40 8.53
N ALA A 229 -11.17 6.44 8.05
CA ALA A 229 -10.04 6.87 8.86
C ALA A 229 -9.16 7.93 8.18
N THR A 230 -8.54 8.78 9.00
CA THR A 230 -7.43 9.66 8.60
C THR A 230 -6.21 9.25 9.39
N VAL A 231 -5.17 8.73 8.73
CA VAL A 231 -3.97 8.16 9.36
C VAL A 231 -2.69 8.86 8.92
N TYR A 232 -1.80 9.17 9.88
CA TYR A 232 -0.58 9.96 9.66
C TYR A 232 0.66 9.06 9.60
N PRO A 233 1.64 9.37 8.75
CA PRO A 233 2.85 8.56 8.60
C PRO A 233 3.66 8.56 9.89
N VAL A 234 4.22 7.41 10.24
CA VAL A 234 5.04 7.22 11.43
C VAL A 234 6.48 6.98 10.98
N SER A 235 7.40 7.83 11.47
CA SER A 235 8.84 7.74 11.23
C SER A 235 9.59 7.47 12.54
N TRP A 236 10.80 6.91 12.44
CA TRP A 236 11.66 6.58 13.59
C TRP A 236 13.13 6.41 13.23
#